data_AF-A0A2I1HYU0-F1
#
_entry.id   AF-A0A2I1HYU0-F1
#
_cell.length_a   1.000
_cell.length_b   1.000
_cell.length_c   1.000
_cell.angle_alpha   90.00
_cell.angle_beta   90.00
_cell.angle_gamma   90.00
#
_symmetry.space_group_name_H-M   'P 1'
#
loop_
_entity.id
_entity.type
_entity.pdbx_description
1 polymer ?
#
loop_
_entity_poly.entity_id
_entity_poly.type
_entity_poly.pdbx_seq_one_letter_code
_entity_poly.pdbx_strand_id
1 'polypeptide(L)'
;MIWGIIGIPFSLSILAMWYCETYTDSQFGQNARFIGSATRMSNKSQSIGTLATGSTFLVGSIMMIDDKGRFPQFIQLTLIAIALIIIITGIVYYFSPLPVPRWADARYQYMKRHGMLDKNGDPLPQFEVPEDAEDPTTNDQTEDTL
;
A
#
# COMPACT_ATOMS: atom_id res chain seq x y z
N MET A 1 -18.42 -7.29 -18.74
CA MET A 1 -17.37 -7.40 -19.78
C MET A 1 -16.47 -6.16 -19.93
N ILE A 2 -16.95 -5.00 -20.45
CA ILE A 2 -16.08 -3.82 -20.70
C ILE A 2 -15.39 -3.31 -19.42
N TRP A 3 -16.14 -3.22 -18.32
CA TRP A 3 -15.62 -2.80 -17.02
C TRP A 3 -14.51 -3.71 -16.48
N GLY A 4 -14.59 -5.03 -16.69
CA GLY A 4 -13.53 -5.95 -16.29
C GLY A 4 -12.26 -5.78 -17.12
N ILE A 5 -12.39 -5.51 -18.42
CA ILE A 5 -11.26 -5.26 -19.32
C ILE A 5 -10.51 -3.97 -18.92
N ILE A 6 -11.23 -2.93 -18.52
CA ILE A 6 -10.63 -1.66 -18.05
C ILE A 6 -10.09 -1.80 -16.61
N GLY A 7 -10.75 -2.61 -15.78
CA GLY A 7 -10.36 -2.80 -14.39
C GLY A 7 -9.04 -3.56 -14.20
N ILE A 8 -8.68 -4.47 -15.11
CA ILE A 8 -7.39 -5.19 -15.06
C ILE A 8 -6.19 -4.24 -15.15
N PRO A 9 -6.00 -3.40 -16.20
CA PRO A 9 -4.86 -2.50 -16.26
C PRO A 9 -4.89 -1.46 -15.14
N PHE A 10 -6.07 -1.02 -14.68
CA PHE A 10 -6.20 -0.12 -13.55
C PHE A 10 -5.68 -0.76 -12.24
N SER A 11 -6.12 -1.99 -11.93
CA SER A 11 -5.67 -2.72 -10.74
C SER A 11 -4.17 -3.07 -10.78
N LEU A 12 -3.65 -3.44 -11.95
CA LEU A 12 -2.20 -3.63 -12.15
C LEU A 12 -1.43 -2.34 -11.93
N SER A 13 -1.99 -1.19 -12.33
CA SER A 13 -1.36 0.12 -12.09
C SER A 13 -1.29 0.45 -10.60
N ILE A 14 -2.33 0.14 -9.83
CA ILE A 14 -2.33 0.28 -8.36
C ILE A 14 -1.27 -0.62 -7.72
N LEU A 15 -1.19 -1.89 -8.14
CA LEU A 15 -0.18 -2.83 -7.62
C LEU A 15 1.24 -2.42 -8.00
N ALA A 16 1.44 -1.91 -9.22
CA ALA A 16 2.72 -1.39 -9.67
C ALA A 16 3.12 -0.13 -8.91
N MET A 17 2.16 0.77 -8.61
CA MET A 17 2.38 1.94 -7.78
C MET A 17 2.81 1.54 -6.36
N TRP A 18 2.09 0.59 -5.74
CA TRP A 18 2.44 0.03 -4.44
C TRP A 18 3.83 -0.62 -4.43
N TYR A 19 4.15 -1.40 -5.47
CA TYR A 19 5.45 -2.03 -5.61
C TYR A 19 6.55 -1.00 -5.74
N CYS A 20 6.36 0.04 -6.56
CA CYS A 20 7.33 1.12 -6.69
C CYS A 20 7.50 1.90 -5.39
N GLU A 21 6.43 2.19 -4.66
CA GLU A 21 6.50 2.86 -3.36
C GLU A 21 7.30 2.04 -2.33
N THR A 22 7.11 0.72 -2.31
CA THR A 22 7.74 -0.17 -1.34
C THR A 22 9.16 -0.56 -1.74
N TYR A 23 9.40 -0.75 -3.04
CA TYR A 23 10.60 -1.40 -3.56
C TYR A 23 11.42 -0.57 -4.56
N THR A 24 11.12 0.70 -4.77
CA THR A 24 11.88 1.52 -5.72
C THR A 24 12.03 2.95 -5.22
N ASP A 25 13.25 3.48 -5.22
CA ASP A 25 13.52 4.90 -4.88
C ASP A 25 13.60 5.80 -6.12
N SER A 26 12.95 5.39 -7.23
CA SER A 26 12.89 6.17 -8.45
C SER A 26 12.05 7.43 -8.26
N GLN A 27 12.20 8.41 -9.17
CA GLN A 27 11.33 9.60 -9.22
C GLN A 27 9.84 9.23 -9.22
N PHE A 28 9.49 8.09 -9.84
CA PHE A 28 8.13 7.54 -9.80
C PHE A 28 7.72 7.07 -8.40
N GLY A 29 8.60 6.41 -7.64
CA GLY A 29 8.34 6.02 -6.26
C GLY A 29 8.21 7.23 -5.31
N GLN A 30 9.00 8.28 -5.53
CA GLN A 30 8.88 9.53 -4.77
C GLN A 30 7.55 10.23 -5.04
N ASN A 31 7.14 10.34 -6.31
CA ASN A 31 5.84 10.92 -6.67
C ASN A 31 4.67 10.09 -6.15
N ALA A 32 4.80 8.76 -6.16
CA ALA A 32 3.79 7.86 -5.58
C ALA A 32 3.64 8.07 -4.07
N ARG A 33 4.75 8.20 -3.33
CA ARG A 33 4.74 8.54 -1.90
C ARG A 33 4.13 9.92 -1.64
N PHE A 34 4.36 10.90 -2.51
CA PHE A 34 3.78 12.25 -2.38
C PHE A 34 2.25 12.24 -2.58
N ILE A 35 1.76 11.56 -3.63
CA ILE A 35 0.32 11.39 -3.87
C ILE A 35 -0.33 10.57 -2.74
N GLY A 36 0.37 9.52 -2.31
CA GLY A 36 -0.02 8.70 -1.16
C GLY A 36 -0.09 9.52 0.12
N SER A 37 0.86 10.43 0.35
CA SER A 37 0.85 11.30 1.54
C SER A 37 -0.26 12.34 1.53
N ALA A 38 -0.66 12.84 0.36
CA ALA A 38 -1.78 13.79 0.25
C ALA A 38 -3.14 13.14 0.53
N THR A 39 -3.24 11.81 0.46
CA THR A 39 -4.45 11.02 0.73
C THR A 39 -4.40 10.34 2.11
N ARG A 40 -3.42 10.65 2.96
CA ARG A 40 -3.23 10.00 4.27
C ARG A 40 -4.26 10.41 5.31
N MET A 41 -4.86 9.40 5.94
CA MET A 41 -5.47 9.51 7.28
C MET A 41 -4.59 8.86 8.36
N SER A 42 -3.71 7.89 8.05
CA SER A 42 -2.64 7.40 8.94
C SER A 42 -1.51 6.67 8.19
N ASN A 43 -0.27 6.75 8.71
CA ASN A 43 0.93 6.15 8.11
C ASN A 43 0.97 4.60 8.21
N LYS A 44 0.19 3.99 9.12
CA LYS A 44 0.36 2.58 9.53
C LYS A 44 -0.47 1.61 8.68
N SER A 45 -1.61 1.98 8.12
CA SER A 45 -2.48 1.01 7.38
C SER A 45 -2.46 1.14 5.85
N GLN A 46 -1.78 2.15 5.31
CA GLN A 46 -1.89 2.52 3.90
C GLN A 46 -1.26 1.49 2.96
N SER A 47 -0.06 0.98 3.26
CA SER A 47 0.62 0.07 2.34
C SER A 47 -0.14 -1.25 2.14
N ILE A 48 -0.60 -1.87 3.24
CA ILE A 48 -1.42 -3.09 3.18
C ILE A 48 -2.77 -2.78 2.54
N GLY A 49 -3.36 -1.62 2.86
CA GLY A 49 -4.62 -1.17 2.27
C GLY A 49 -4.54 -1.03 0.74
N THR A 50 -3.48 -0.41 0.22
CA THR A 50 -3.25 -0.25 -1.22
C THR A 50 -3.05 -1.59 -1.91
N LEU A 51 -2.26 -2.49 -1.30
CA LEU A 51 -2.05 -3.85 -1.82
C LEU A 51 -3.37 -4.64 -1.85
N ALA A 52 -4.13 -4.61 -0.75
CA ALA A 52 -5.42 -5.29 -0.62
C ALA A 52 -6.45 -4.72 -1.61
N THR A 53 -6.48 -3.40 -1.78
CA THR A 53 -7.37 -2.71 -2.71
C THR A 53 -7.05 -3.09 -4.16
N GLY A 54 -5.78 -2.99 -4.57
CA GLY A 54 -5.34 -3.38 -5.92
C GLY A 54 -5.64 -4.85 -6.22
N SER A 55 -5.38 -5.74 -5.26
CA SER A 55 -5.65 -7.17 -5.41
C SER A 55 -7.14 -7.50 -5.49
N THR A 56 -7.97 -6.88 -4.65
CA THR A 56 -9.44 -7.05 -4.69
C THR A 56 -10.01 -6.55 -6.01
N PHE A 57 -9.53 -5.40 -6.50
CA PHE A 57 -9.99 -4.82 -7.77
C PHE A 57 -9.57 -5.70 -8.96
N LEU A 58 -8.39 -6.32 -8.92
CA LEU A 58 -7.94 -7.27 -9.94
C LEU A 58 -8.84 -8.50 -9.98
N VAL A 59 -9.11 -9.09 -8.81
CA VAL A 59 -9.98 -10.28 -8.70
C VAL A 59 -11.42 -9.96 -9.14
N GLY A 60 -11.97 -8.82 -8.71
CA GLY A 60 -13.29 -8.35 -9.14
C GLY A 60 -13.37 -8.07 -10.64
N SER A 61 -12.28 -7.60 -11.25
CA SER A 61 -12.21 -7.36 -12.69
C SER A 61 -12.23 -8.67 -13.50
N ILE A 62 -11.54 -9.71 -13.01
CA ILE A 62 -11.57 -11.05 -13.60
C ILE A 62 -12.98 -11.66 -13.51
N MET A 63 -13.64 -11.48 -12.36
CA MET A 63 -15.05 -11.88 -12.16
C MET A 63 -16.00 -11.23 -13.17
N MET A 64 -15.86 -9.92 -13.39
CA MET A 64 -16.68 -9.14 -14.32
C MET A 64 -16.50 -9.53 -15.80
N ILE A 65 -15.42 -10.27 -16.14
CA ILE A 65 -15.21 -10.84 -17.47
C ILE A 65 -15.98 -12.16 -17.62
N ASP A 66 -16.19 -12.87 -16.53
CA ASP A 66 -16.86 -14.18 -16.47
C ASP A 66 -18.39 -14.11 -16.33
N ASP A 67 -18.98 -12.93 -16.52
CA ASP A 67 -20.43 -12.66 -16.45
C ASP A 67 -21.30 -13.55 -17.39
N LYS A 68 -20.69 -14.37 -18.25
CA LYS A 68 -21.36 -15.36 -19.11
C LYS A 68 -21.28 -16.80 -18.59
N GLY A 69 -20.77 -17.03 -17.37
CA GLY A 69 -20.63 -18.38 -16.79
C GLY A 69 -19.71 -19.28 -17.63
N ARG A 70 -18.65 -18.71 -18.20
CA ARG A 70 -17.72 -19.46 -19.05
C ARG A 70 -16.75 -20.27 -18.22
N PHE A 71 -16.46 -19.84 -16.98
CA PHE A 71 -15.67 -20.63 -16.05
C PHE A 71 -16.54 -21.64 -15.30
N PRO A 72 -15.97 -22.82 -14.98
CA PRO A 72 -16.58 -23.75 -14.05
C PRO A 72 -16.90 -23.08 -12.71
N GLN A 73 -18.05 -23.41 -12.11
CA GLN A 73 -18.51 -22.86 -10.83
C GLN A 73 -17.45 -22.97 -9.71
N PHE A 74 -16.63 -24.01 -9.73
CA PHE A 74 -15.55 -24.18 -8.75
C PHE A 74 -14.49 -23.07 -8.83
N ILE A 75 -14.15 -22.62 -10.06
CA ILE A 75 -13.19 -21.53 -10.26
C ILE A 75 -13.78 -20.20 -9.76
N GLN A 76 -15.05 -19.96 -10.05
CA GLN A 76 -15.75 -18.77 -9.57
C GLN A 76 -15.77 -18.72 -8.03
N LEU A 77 -16.18 -19.81 -7.38
CA LEU A 77 -16.20 -19.89 -5.92
C LEU A 77 -14.82 -19.71 -5.30
N THR A 78 -13.78 -20.31 -5.90
CA THR A 78 -12.39 -20.16 -5.43
C THR A 78 -11.94 -18.71 -5.50
N LEU A 79 -12.25 -18.02 -6.60
CA LEU A 79 -11.79 -16.65 -6.83
C LEU A 79 -12.57 -15.64 -5.97
N ILE A 80 -13.86 -15.89 -5.69
CA ILE A 80 -14.64 -15.15 -4.67
C ILE A 80 -14.05 -15.39 -3.27
N ALA A 81 -13.71 -16.63 -2.91
CA ALA A 81 -13.11 -16.94 -1.63
C ALA A 81 -11.76 -16.22 -1.45
N ILE A 82 -10.93 -16.16 -2.49
CA ILE A 82 -9.67 -15.39 -2.49
C ILE A 82 -9.95 -13.90 -2.26
N ALA A 83 -10.92 -13.30 -2.97
CA ALA A 83 -11.29 -11.90 -2.77
C ALA A 83 -11.71 -11.61 -1.31
N LEU A 84 -12.54 -12.49 -0.74
CA LEU A 84 -12.98 -12.35 0.65
C LEU A 84 -11.82 -12.46 1.63
N ILE A 85 -10.89 -13.40 1.43
CA ILE A 85 -9.70 -13.52 2.27
C ILE A 85 -8.87 -12.23 2.22
N ILE A 86 -8.67 -11.64 1.03
CA ILE A 86 -7.94 -10.38 0.87
C ILE A 86 -8.63 -9.24 1.61
N ILE A 87 -9.96 -9.11 1.46
CA ILE A 87 -10.75 -8.07 2.13
C ILE A 87 -10.70 -8.24 3.66
N ILE A 88 -10.92 -9.46 4.16
CA ILE A 88 -10.85 -9.74 5.60
C ILE A 88 -9.46 -9.43 6.13
N THR A 89 -8.41 -9.83 5.42
CA THR A 89 -7.02 -9.53 5.79
C THR A 89 -6.80 -8.02 5.85
N GLY A 90 -7.25 -7.27 4.85
CA GLY A 90 -7.17 -5.80 4.83
C GLY A 90 -7.89 -5.16 6.02
N ILE A 91 -9.12 -5.61 6.34
CA ILE A 91 -9.89 -5.13 7.48
C ILE A 91 -9.19 -5.45 8.80
N VAL A 92 -8.71 -6.69 8.98
CA VAL A 92 -7.99 -7.11 10.19
C VAL A 92 -6.76 -6.24 10.39
N TYR A 93 -5.93 -6.01 9.36
CA TYR A 93 -4.76 -5.14 9.49
C TYR A 93 -5.12 -3.66 9.66
N TYR A 94 -6.26 -3.21 9.14
CA TYR A 94 -6.71 -1.84 9.31
C TYR A 94 -7.15 -1.54 10.75
N PHE A 95 -7.85 -2.47 11.40
CA PHE A 95 -8.36 -2.30 12.77
C PHE A 95 -7.42 -2.84 13.85
N SER A 96 -6.49 -3.72 13.50
CA SER A 96 -5.56 -4.29 14.46
C SER A 96 -4.44 -3.30 14.79
N PRO A 97 -4.04 -3.15 16.06
CA PRO A 97 -2.84 -2.39 16.46
C PRO A 97 -1.53 -3.08 16.06
N LEU A 98 -1.59 -4.08 15.16
CA LEU A 98 -0.43 -4.85 14.76
C LEU A 98 0.46 -4.00 13.83
N PRO A 99 1.78 -3.99 14.05
CA PRO A 99 2.70 -3.33 13.15
C PRO A 99 2.61 -3.98 11.76
N VAL A 100 2.76 -3.15 10.72
CA VAL A 100 2.79 -3.60 9.34
C VAL A 100 3.87 -4.68 9.18
N PRO A 101 3.59 -5.77 8.45
CA PRO A 101 4.63 -6.75 8.15
C PRO A 101 5.82 -6.06 7.49
N ARG A 102 7.05 -6.38 7.94
CA ARG A 102 8.31 -5.80 7.43
C ARG A 102 8.46 -5.86 5.90
N TRP A 103 7.81 -6.82 5.24
CA TRP A 103 7.83 -6.93 3.77
C TRP A 103 6.89 -5.93 3.07
N ALA A 104 5.83 -5.49 3.72
CA ALA A 104 4.86 -4.53 3.21
C ALA A 104 5.14 -3.11 3.70
N ASP A 105 6.03 -2.91 4.66
CA ASP A 105 6.36 -1.58 5.16
C ASP A 105 7.38 -0.88 4.25
N ALA A 106 6.95 0.19 3.57
CA ALA A 106 7.80 0.98 2.70
C ALA A 106 8.94 1.68 3.46
N ARG A 107 8.72 2.10 4.71
CA ARG A 107 9.75 2.74 5.54
C ARG A 107 10.82 1.74 5.94
N TYR A 108 10.40 0.55 6.39
CA TYR A 108 11.32 -0.54 6.70
C TYR A 108 12.16 -0.93 5.48
N GLN A 109 11.53 -1.08 4.31
CA GLN A 109 12.23 -1.45 3.08
C GLN A 109 13.19 -0.36 2.59
N TYR A 110 12.83 0.92 2.78
CA TYR A 110 13.72 2.04 2.54
C TYR A 110 14.95 1.97 3.45
N MET A 111 14.76 1.83 4.76
CA MET A 111 15.86 1.73 5.72
C MET A 111 16.78 0.54 5.41
N LYS A 112 16.22 -0.57 4.93
CA LYS A 112 16.98 -1.78 4.55
C LYS A 112 17.91 -1.53 3.37
N ARG A 113 17.53 -0.69 2.42
CA ARG A 113 18.34 -0.37 1.23
C ARG A 113 19.46 0.60 1.54
N HIS A 114 19.24 1.49 2.50
CA HIS A 114 20.19 2.54 2.87
C HIS A 114 21.08 2.17 4.06
N GLY A 115 21.07 0.92 4.52
CA GLY A 115 21.91 0.45 5.61
C GLY A 115 21.59 1.11 6.96
N MET A 116 20.33 1.54 7.14
CA MET A 116 19.87 2.27 8.32
C MET A 116 19.36 1.34 9.44
N LEU A 117 19.48 0.02 9.25
CA LEU A 117 19.13 -0.97 10.26
C LEU A 117 20.38 -1.58 10.88
N ASP A 118 20.24 -1.98 12.13
CA ASP A 118 21.25 -2.75 12.85
C ASP A 118 21.32 -4.22 12.36
N LYS A 119 22.11 -5.04 13.05
CA LYS A 119 22.26 -6.48 12.73
C LYS A 119 21.00 -7.29 13.01
N ASN A 120 20.10 -6.81 13.86
CA ASN A 120 18.84 -7.46 14.23
C ASN A 120 17.70 -7.04 13.29
N GLY A 121 17.93 -6.04 12.44
CA GLY A 121 16.94 -5.48 11.54
C GLY A 121 16.03 -4.48 12.23
N ASP A 122 16.53 -3.78 13.25
CA ASP A 122 15.85 -2.68 13.92
C ASP A 122 16.48 -1.33 13.52
N PRO A 123 15.74 -0.21 13.59
CA PRO A 123 16.28 1.11 13.28
C PRO A 123 17.53 1.41 14.11
N LEU A 124 18.55 2.01 13.50
CA LEU A 124 19.61 2.60 14.31
C LEU A 124 19.02 3.73 15.19
N PRO A 125 19.55 3.97 16.41
CA PRO A 125 18.97 4.94 17.37
C PRO A 125 18.80 6.36 16.81
N GLN A 126 19.62 6.73 15.82
CA GLN A 126 19.56 8.02 15.14
C GLN A 126 18.40 8.17 14.13
N PHE A 127 17.70 7.07 13.79
CA PHE A 127 16.58 7.03 12.85
C PHE A 127 15.27 6.55 13.50
N GLU A 128 15.29 6.25 14.80
CA GLU A 128 14.09 6.07 15.60
C GLU A 128 13.38 7.42 15.66
N VAL A 129 12.23 7.50 15.00
CA VAL A 129 11.31 8.63 15.16
C VAL A 129 10.40 8.26 16.32
N PRO A 130 10.35 9.05 17.41
CA PRO A 130 9.47 8.78 18.54
C PRO A 130 8.03 8.60 18.04
N GLU A 131 7.32 7.58 18.51
CA GLU A 131 5.90 7.39 18.15
C GLU A 131 5.01 8.58 18.56
N ASP A 132 5.51 9.47 19.44
CA ASP A 132 4.85 10.69 19.93
C ASP A 132 5.33 12.00 19.26
N ALA A 133 6.19 11.94 18.24
CA ALA A 133 6.58 13.14 17.51
C ALA A 133 5.47 13.51 16.51
N GLU A 134 4.59 14.42 16.93
CA GLU A 134 3.73 15.16 16.00
C GLU A 134 4.57 15.76 14.87
N ASP A 135 4.01 15.70 13.67
CA ASP A 135 4.56 16.24 12.43
C ASP A 135 5.22 17.63 12.66
N PRO A 136 6.50 17.85 12.33
CA PRO A 136 7.05 19.20 12.31
C PRO A 136 6.65 19.84 10.97
N THR A 137 5.35 19.93 10.69
CA THR A 137 4.82 20.81 9.63
C THR A 137 4.06 21.95 10.29
N THR A 138 4.79 22.86 10.92
CA THR A 138 4.49 24.29 10.95
C THR A 138 5.76 25.00 11.40
N ASN A 139 6.60 25.39 10.45
CA ASN A 139 7.34 26.62 10.63
C ASN A 139 7.06 27.46 9.40
N ASP A 140 6.10 28.37 9.56
CA ASP A 140 5.84 29.49 8.67
C ASP A 140 7.17 30.21 8.42
N GLN A 141 7.71 30.12 7.21
CA GLN A 141 8.60 31.15 6.70
C GLN A 141 7.79 32.11 5.84
N THR A 142 7.07 33.02 6.51
CA THR A 142 6.83 34.35 5.98
C THR A 142 7.83 35.27 6.66
N GLU A 143 9.05 35.33 6.13
CA GLU A 143 9.95 36.46 6.42
C GLU A 143 9.54 37.59 5.46
N ASP A 144 8.68 38.47 5.95
CA ASP A 144 8.55 39.84 5.47
C ASP A 144 8.58 40.77 6.68
N THR A 145 9.26 41.91 6.51
CA THR A 145 9.61 42.98 7.47
C THR A 145 10.91 42.72 8.27
N LEU A 146 11.98 43.50 8.11
CA LEU A 146 12.10 44.96 8.00
C LEU A 146 13.34 45.38 7.21
#